data_AF-A0A292Z5X0-F1
#
_entry.id   AF-A0A292Z5X0-F1
#
_cell.length_a   1.000
_cell.length_b   1.000
_cell.length_c   1.000
_cell.angle_alpha   90.00
_cell.angle_beta   90.00
_cell.angle_gamma   90.00
#
_symmetry.space_group_name_H-M   'P 1'
#
loop_
_entity.id
_entity.type
_entity.pdbx_description
1 polymer ?
#
loop_
_entity_poly.entity_id
_entity_poly.type
_entity_poly.pdbx_seq_one_letter_code
_entity_poly.pdbx_strand_id
1 'polypeptide(L)'
;MVLRAREIMSHRVVTVRADAPVSLAEKRLAEFRFSALPVVDDRNRLVGMVSVVDLLRHREEQPGGSQAPVESVMTRDIIHMSPNAGVGIIAHRMRTYGELRVVPIVDRGVLVGVVTRSDLIRPRPTGGPVSRAVRRFVERRSEDLRAEPSYRPPPRRPRSHPADATVRDAMTSTDLVSITEEQTTEDAAALLTGRRLTSVPVVRAGDRLVGVISEADLLRDPLDGRRTGRARTVGGAMSRDPVTVGPDDPLSVARRLMSDRGFRILPVVQAGRLVGVVSRRDLL
;
A
#
# COMPACT_ATOMS: atom_id res chain seq x y z
N MET A 1 -8.39 10.31 25.23
CA MET A 1 -8.31 8.84 25.09
C MET A 1 -7.43 8.55 23.88
N VAL A 2 -6.38 7.74 24.03
CA VAL A 2 -5.50 7.37 22.91
C VAL A 2 -6.18 6.24 22.13
N LEU A 3 -6.45 6.47 20.84
CA LEU A 3 -6.99 5.45 19.95
C LEU A 3 -6.00 4.29 19.79
N ARG A 4 -6.45 3.05 19.94
CA ARG A 4 -5.62 1.83 19.93
C ARG A 4 -5.80 1.01 18.67
N ALA A 5 -4.81 0.16 18.37
CA ALA A 5 -4.78 -0.73 17.21
C ALA A 5 -6.05 -1.58 17.08
N ARG A 6 -6.51 -2.20 18.18
CA ARG A 6 -7.73 -3.03 18.22
C ARG A 6 -8.99 -2.31 17.76
N GLU A 7 -9.02 -0.97 17.86
CA GLU A 7 -10.17 -0.15 17.48
C GLU A 7 -10.17 0.19 15.98
N ILE A 8 -9.09 -0.16 15.26
CA ILE A 8 -8.90 0.20 13.85
C ILE A 8 -8.53 -1.00 12.97
N MET A 9 -8.06 -2.10 13.56
CA MET A 9 -7.54 -3.24 12.82
C MET A 9 -8.65 -4.03 12.14
N SER A 10 -8.29 -4.64 11.01
CA SER A 10 -9.09 -5.69 10.39
C SER A 10 -8.84 -7.01 11.10
N HIS A 11 -9.90 -7.63 11.63
CA HIS A 11 -9.83 -8.90 12.35
C HIS A 11 -9.85 -10.14 11.42
N ARG A 12 -10.43 -10.00 10.22
CA ARG A 12 -10.43 -11.07 9.21
C ARG A 12 -9.16 -10.97 8.38
N VAL A 13 -8.08 -11.54 8.91
CA VAL A 13 -6.77 -11.51 8.27
C VAL A 13 -6.64 -12.68 7.31
N VAL A 14 -6.35 -12.39 6.04
CA VAL A 14 -5.89 -13.41 5.11
C VAL A 14 -4.41 -13.66 5.40
N THR A 15 -4.07 -14.89 5.76
CA THR A 15 -2.71 -15.33 6.08
C THR A 15 -2.23 -16.38 5.09
N VAL A 16 -0.99 -16.85 5.24
CA VAL A 16 -0.49 -18.07 4.61
C VAL A 16 0.34 -18.85 5.62
N ARG A 17 0.42 -20.19 5.50
CA ARG A 17 1.27 -20.99 6.37
C ARG A 17 2.71 -20.97 5.87
N ALA A 18 3.67 -21.09 6.80
CA ALA A 18 5.10 -21.15 6.47
C ALA A 18 5.47 -22.31 5.54
N ASP A 19 4.83 -23.47 5.72
CA ASP A 19 5.01 -24.70 4.93
C ASP A 19 4.19 -24.75 3.64
N ALA A 20 3.29 -23.78 3.42
CA ALA A 20 2.47 -23.76 2.23
C ALA A 20 3.31 -23.40 0.99
N PRO A 21 2.94 -23.87 -0.21
CA PRO A 21 3.65 -23.53 -1.43
C PRO A 21 3.49 -22.04 -1.76
N VAL A 22 4.55 -21.44 -2.33
CA VAL A 22 4.58 -20.04 -2.81
C VAL A 22 3.39 -19.72 -3.73
N SER A 23 3.00 -20.64 -4.61
CA SER A 23 1.83 -20.50 -5.49
C SER A 23 0.52 -20.17 -4.75
N LEU A 24 0.36 -20.68 -3.52
CA LEU A 24 -0.80 -20.34 -2.70
C LEU A 24 -0.74 -18.90 -2.20
N ALA A 25 0.46 -18.41 -1.84
CA ALA A 25 0.67 -17.02 -1.45
C ALA A 25 0.43 -16.08 -2.66
N GLU A 26 0.96 -16.41 -3.84
CA GLU A 26 0.72 -15.68 -5.10
C GLU A 26 -0.78 -15.57 -5.38
N LYS A 27 -1.49 -16.71 -5.34
CA LYS A 27 -2.94 -16.76 -5.54
C LYS A 27 -3.69 -15.86 -4.57
N ARG A 28 -3.41 -15.95 -3.27
CA ARG A 28 -4.07 -15.13 -2.24
C ARG A 28 -3.79 -13.64 -2.44
N LEU A 29 -2.55 -13.25 -2.70
CA LEU A 29 -2.19 -11.85 -2.96
C LEU A 29 -2.91 -11.30 -4.20
N ALA A 30 -2.95 -12.08 -5.28
CA ALA A 30 -3.59 -11.71 -6.54
C ALA A 30 -5.13 -11.60 -6.42
N GLU A 31 -5.76 -12.61 -5.78
CA GLU A 31 -7.21 -12.71 -5.60
C GLU A 31 -7.74 -11.56 -4.74
N PHE A 32 -7.12 -11.34 -3.57
CA PHE A 32 -7.55 -10.32 -2.62
C PHE A 32 -6.93 -8.93 -2.89
N ARG A 33 -6.07 -8.80 -3.91
CA ARG A 33 -5.34 -7.56 -4.26
C ARG A 33 -4.51 -6.98 -3.11
N PHE A 34 -4.01 -7.84 -2.24
CA PHE A 34 -3.16 -7.44 -1.12
C PHE A 34 -1.71 -7.30 -1.56
N SER A 35 -0.96 -6.46 -0.83
CA SER A 35 0.48 -6.25 -1.11
C SER A 35 1.38 -7.19 -0.32
N ALA A 36 0.86 -7.75 0.78
CA ALA A 36 1.57 -8.67 1.64
C ALA A 36 0.59 -9.50 2.48
N LEU A 37 1.03 -10.68 2.89
CA LEU A 37 0.33 -11.60 3.78
C LEU A 37 1.19 -11.88 5.01
N PRO A 38 0.58 -11.87 6.21
CA PRO A 38 1.19 -12.48 7.38
C PRO A 38 1.36 -13.99 7.17
N VAL A 39 2.56 -14.47 7.51
CA VAL A 39 2.88 -15.90 7.52
C VAL A 39 2.75 -16.41 8.94
N VAL A 40 1.98 -17.48 9.11
CA VAL A 40 1.68 -18.06 10.42
C VAL A 40 2.07 -19.53 10.52
N ASP A 41 2.33 -19.99 11.74
CA ASP A 41 2.44 -21.41 12.05
C ASP A 41 1.05 -22.08 12.20
N ASP A 42 1.05 -23.37 12.51
CA ASP A 42 -0.11 -24.21 12.79
C ASP A 42 -0.92 -23.77 14.02
N ARG A 43 -0.35 -22.94 14.89
CA ARG A 43 -1.00 -22.34 16.08
C ARG A 43 -1.41 -20.89 15.84
N ASN A 44 -1.40 -20.43 14.59
CA ASN A 44 -1.69 -19.06 14.18
C ASN A 44 -0.75 -18.01 14.81
N ARG A 45 0.47 -18.44 15.19
CA ARG A 45 1.51 -17.51 15.61
C ARG A 45 2.15 -16.88 14.40
N LEU A 46 2.42 -15.59 14.51
CA LEU A 46 3.07 -14.85 13.45
C LEU A 46 4.55 -15.25 13.37
N VAL A 47 4.98 -15.80 12.23
CA VAL A 47 6.36 -16.27 12.00
C VAL A 47 7.08 -15.53 10.86
N GLY A 48 6.35 -14.72 10.09
CA GLY A 48 6.93 -13.90 9.04
C GLY A 48 5.90 -13.10 8.25
N MET A 49 6.36 -12.43 7.21
CA MET A 49 5.54 -11.74 6.21
C MET A 49 6.05 -12.11 4.82
N VAL A 50 5.14 -12.28 3.87
CA VAL A 50 5.47 -12.45 2.45
C VAL A 50 4.74 -11.40 1.63
N SER A 51 5.47 -10.66 0.79
CA SER A 51 4.96 -9.59 -0.04
C SER A 51 5.03 -9.93 -1.52
N VAL A 52 4.31 -9.16 -2.34
CA VAL A 52 4.40 -9.31 -3.80
C VAL A 52 5.85 -9.16 -4.29
N VAL A 53 6.61 -8.25 -3.69
CA VAL A 53 8.01 -8.02 -4.06
C VAL A 53 8.87 -9.25 -3.76
N ASP A 54 8.65 -9.90 -2.61
CA ASP A 54 9.40 -11.12 -2.25
C ASP A 54 9.13 -12.24 -3.27
N LEU A 55 7.87 -12.37 -3.69
CA LEU A 55 7.47 -13.39 -4.68
C LEU A 55 7.98 -13.08 -6.09
N LEU A 56 7.94 -11.81 -6.52
CA LEU A 56 8.50 -11.39 -7.82
C LEU A 56 10.00 -11.63 -7.88
N ARG A 57 10.75 -11.27 -6.82
CA ARG A 57 12.20 -11.54 -6.73
C ARG A 57 12.51 -13.03 -6.77
N HIS A 58 11.83 -13.83 -5.94
CA HIS A 58 12.01 -15.28 -5.93
C HIS A 58 11.75 -15.91 -7.31
N ARG A 59 10.77 -15.37 -8.05
CA ARG A 59 10.40 -15.84 -9.38
C ARG A 59 11.41 -15.46 -10.46
N GLU A 60 12.08 -14.32 -10.34
CA GLU A 60 13.22 -13.94 -11.18
C GLU A 60 14.44 -14.84 -10.89
N GLU A 61 14.72 -15.10 -9.61
CA GLU A 61 15.88 -15.90 -9.17
C GLU A 61 15.69 -17.41 -9.43
N GLN A 62 14.47 -17.92 -9.29
CA GLN A 62 14.13 -19.34 -9.44
C GLN A 62 12.86 -19.53 -10.30
N PRO A 63 13.01 -19.46 -11.64
CA PRO A 63 11.91 -19.73 -12.56
C PRO A 63 11.33 -21.15 -12.33
N GLY A 64 10.03 -21.24 -12.02
CA GLY A 64 9.35 -22.51 -11.70
C GLY A 64 9.38 -22.90 -10.22
N GLY A 65 9.93 -22.06 -9.33
CA GLY A 65 9.97 -22.27 -7.87
C GLY A 65 8.63 -22.10 -7.14
N SER A 66 7.48 -22.17 -7.83
CA SER A 66 6.15 -21.94 -7.26
C SER A 66 5.70 -22.99 -6.22
N GLN A 67 6.42 -24.12 -6.13
CA GLN A 67 6.21 -25.16 -5.12
C GLN A 67 7.12 -25.04 -3.90
N ALA A 68 8.10 -24.12 -3.93
CA ALA A 68 8.92 -23.85 -2.74
C ALA A 68 8.04 -23.43 -1.56
N PRO A 69 8.41 -23.76 -0.32
CA PRO A 69 7.64 -23.37 0.85
C PRO A 69 7.78 -21.85 1.07
N VAL A 70 6.70 -21.20 1.52
CA VAL A 70 6.68 -19.75 1.78
C VAL A 70 7.81 -19.31 2.73
N GLU A 71 8.18 -20.17 3.68
CA GLU A 71 9.26 -19.86 4.63
C GLU A 71 10.65 -19.65 4.01
N SER A 72 10.87 -20.12 2.77
CA SER A 72 12.14 -19.89 2.05
C SER A 72 12.20 -18.51 1.40
N VAL A 73 11.08 -17.81 1.31
CA VAL A 73 10.96 -16.50 0.63
C VAL A 73 10.50 -15.39 1.59
N MET A 74 9.86 -15.75 2.70
CA MET A 74 9.31 -14.78 3.66
C MET A 74 10.39 -13.97 4.39
N THR A 75 10.03 -12.75 4.77
CA THR A 75 10.79 -11.97 5.76
C THR A 75 10.42 -12.44 7.17
N ARG A 76 11.42 -12.79 8.00
CA ARG A 76 11.23 -13.30 9.37
C ARG A 76 11.21 -12.19 10.43
N ASP A 77 12.12 -11.21 10.30
CA ASP A 77 12.24 -10.08 11.24
C ASP A 77 11.26 -8.96 10.91
N ILE A 78 10.02 -9.14 11.33
CA ILE A 78 8.92 -8.25 10.97
C ILE A 78 8.49 -7.36 12.13
N ILE A 79 8.21 -6.10 11.78
CA ILE A 79 7.62 -5.14 12.71
C ILE A 79 6.15 -5.49 12.89
N HIS A 80 5.77 -5.87 14.10
CA HIS A 80 4.39 -6.11 14.53
C HIS A 80 4.08 -5.30 15.79
N MET A 81 2.80 -5.23 16.16
CA MET A 81 2.32 -4.39 17.27
C MET A 81 1.31 -5.12 18.16
N SER A 82 1.21 -4.73 19.42
CA SER A 82 0.14 -5.18 20.32
C SER A 82 -1.22 -4.57 19.95
N PRO A 83 -2.37 -5.24 20.22
CA PRO A 83 -3.70 -4.64 20.11
C PRO A 83 -3.89 -3.35 20.90
N ASN A 84 -3.06 -3.15 21.93
CA ASN A 84 -3.07 -1.97 22.78
C ASN A 84 -2.21 -0.82 22.26
N ALA A 85 -1.43 -1.03 21.20
CA ALA A 85 -0.56 -0.01 20.64
C ALA A 85 -1.36 1.21 20.19
N GLY A 86 -0.88 2.41 20.54
CA GLY A 86 -1.49 3.65 20.09
C GLY A 86 -1.38 3.82 18.58
N VAL A 87 -2.46 4.22 17.93
CA VAL A 87 -2.51 4.42 16.46
C VAL A 87 -1.45 5.41 15.98
N GLY A 88 -1.11 6.42 16.77
CA GLY A 88 -0.04 7.37 16.44
C GLY A 88 1.33 6.70 16.26
N ILE A 89 1.63 5.67 17.04
CA ILE A 89 2.87 4.89 16.92
C ILE A 89 2.85 4.06 15.63
N ILE A 90 1.72 3.44 15.31
CA ILE A 90 1.54 2.67 14.06
C ILE A 90 1.74 3.59 12.85
N ALA A 91 1.08 4.74 12.85
CA ALA A 91 1.21 5.75 11.79
C ALA A 91 2.64 6.30 11.69
N HIS A 92 3.34 6.47 12.81
CA HIS A 92 4.75 6.85 12.80
C HIS A 92 5.60 5.74 12.17
N ARG A 93 5.48 4.49 12.60
CA ARG A 93 6.27 3.37 12.06
C ARG A 93 6.01 3.16 10.57
N MET A 94 4.75 3.21 10.12
CA MET A 94 4.41 3.12 8.70
C MET A 94 4.99 4.25 7.83
N ARG A 95 5.23 5.43 8.42
CA ARG A 95 5.85 6.58 7.73
C ARG A 95 7.37 6.53 7.79
N THR A 96 7.94 6.25 8.96
CA THR A 96 9.39 6.23 9.20
C THR A 96 10.04 5.07 8.47
N TYR A 97 9.43 3.89 8.55
CA TYR A 97 9.84 2.69 7.82
C TYR A 97 8.95 2.57 6.60
N GLY A 98 9.07 3.50 5.65
CA GLY A 98 8.15 3.72 4.51
C GLY A 98 7.81 2.51 3.63
N GLU A 99 8.42 1.35 3.87
CA GLU A 99 8.15 0.03 3.30
C GLU A 99 6.99 -0.71 4.00
N LEU A 100 6.68 -0.37 5.25
CA LEU A 100 5.59 -0.97 6.02
C LEU A 100 4.23 -0.51 5.47
N ARG A 101 3.64 -1.36 4.63
CA ARG A 101 2.29 -1.19 4.07
C ARG A 101 1.22 -1.82 4.94
N VAL A 102 1.58 -2.87 5.65
CA VAL A 102 0.74 -3.67 6.55
C VAL A 102 1.51 -3.87 7.84
N VAL A 103 0.86 -3.64 8.99
CA VAL A 103 1.41 -3.91 10.31
C VAL A 103 0.56 -5.00 10.96
N PRO A 104 1.12 -6.21 11.13
CA PRO A 104 0.48 -7.28 11.90
C PRO A 104 0.24 -6.85 13.35
N ILE A 105 -0.94 -7.18 13.86
CA ILE A 105 -1.30 -6.98 15.26
C ILE A 105 -1.32 -8.34 15.95
N VAL A 106 -0.50 -8.47 16.99
CA VAL A 106 -0.17 -9.74 17.63
C VAL A 106 -0.45 -9.65 19.13
N ASP A 107 -1.19 -10.62 19.65
CA ASP A 107 -1.37 -10.82 21.09
C ASP A 107 -0.73 -12.15 21.51
N ARG A 108 0.25 -12.08 22.42
CA ARG A 108 0.98 -13.27 22.93
C ARG A 108 1.50 -14.20 21.82
N GLY A 109 2.06 -13.59 20.76
CA GLY A 109 2.58 -14.30 19.58
C GLY A 109 1.51 -14.69 18.54
N VAL A 110 0.23 -14.66 18.89
CA VAL A 110 -0.88 -15.00 17.97
C VAL A 110 -1.29 -13.78 17.15
N LEU A 111 -1.45 -13.96 15.85
CA LEU A 111 -1.95 -12.91 14.96
C LEU A 111 -3.45 -12.70 15.20
N VAL A 112 -3.83 -11.48 15.59
CA VAL A 112 -5.23 -11.11 15.92
C VAL A 112 -5.81 -10.03 15.03
N GLY A 113 -4.99 -9.40 14.17
CA GLY A 113 -5.46 -8.42 13.21
C GLY A 113 -4.33 -7.88 12.33
N VAL A 114 -4.71 -7.02 11.38
CA VAL A 114 -3.75 -6.20 10.61
C VAL A 114 -4.23 -4.77 10.56
N VAL A 115 -3.28 -3.84 10.54
CA VAL A 115 -3.53 -2.42 10.25
C VAL A 115 -2.80 -2.08 8.97
N THR A 116 -3.50 -1.43 8.05
CA THR A 116 -2.96 -0.90 6.79
C THR A 116 -3.01 0.62 6.79
N ARG A 117 -2.34 1.27 5.84
CA ARG A 117 -2.43 2.73 5.66
C ARG A 117 -3.87 3.22 5.47
N SER A 118 -4.72 2.44 4.83
CA SER A 118 -6.13 2.80 4.62
C SER A 118 -6.92 2.85 5.93
N ASP A 119 -6.58 2.01 6.90
CA ASP A 119 -7.24 2.00 8.22
C ASP A 119 -6.91 3.24 9.06
N LEU A 120 -5.81 3.93 8.74
CA LEU A 120 -5.43 5.20 9.36
C LEU A 120 -6.22 6.42 8.82
N ILE A 121 -6.79 6.31 7.60
CA ILE A 121 -7.40 7.44 6.88
C ILE A 121 -8.94 7.36 6.87
N ARG A 122 -9.53 6.17 7.09
CA ARG A 122 -10.99 5.99 7.03
C ARG A 122 -11.74 6.90 8.03
N PRO A 123 -12.68 7.74 7.57
CA PRO A 123 -13.56 8.49 8.46
C PRO A 123 -14.44 7.54 9.25
N ARG A 124 -14.59 7.79 10.55
CA ARG A 124 -15.44 7.00 11.44
C ARG A 124 -16.78 7.70 11.64
N PRO A 125 -17.90 6.98 11.75
CA PRO A 125 -19.13 7.58 12.23
C PRO A 125 -18.89 8.11 13.64
N THR A 126 -18.75 9.43 13.76
CA THR A 126 -18.84 10.17 15.02
C THR A 126 -20.30 10.20 15.46
N GLY A 127 -20.80 9.05 15.93
CA GLY A 127 -22.17 8.89 16.42
C GLY A 127 -22.19 8.55 17.90
N GLY A 128 -22.00 9.56 18.76
CA GLY A 128 -22.20 9.42 20.21
C GLY A 128 -22.11 10.77 20.91
N PRO A 129 -22.94 11.04 21.94
CA PRO A 129 -23.11 12.36 22.57
C PRO A 129 -21.83 12.97 23.16
N VAL A 130 -20.78 12.16 23.31
CA VAL A 130 -19.46 12.54 23.81
C VAL A 130 -18.63 13.36 22.80
N SER A 131 -18.96 13.32 21.51
CA SER A 131 -18.19 13.99 20.44
C SER A 131 -18.20 15.53 20.51
N ARG A 132 -19.29 16.13 21.00
CA ARG A 132 -19.36 17.58 21.25
C ARG A 132 -18.62 18.01 22.52
N ALA A 133 -18.58 17.14 23.54
CA ALA A 133 -17.86 17.39 24.77
C ALA A 133 -16.34 17.27 24.59
N VAL A 134 -15.87 16.28 23.82
CA VAL A 134 -14.44 16.06 23.56
C VAL A 134 -13.83 17.20 22.73
N ARG A 135 -14.58 17.77 21.78
CA ARG A 135 -14.11 18.95 21.01
C ARG A 135 -13.88 20.17 21.90
N ARG A 136 -14.72 20.36 22.93
CA ARG A 136 -14.59 21.44 23.94
C ARG A 136 -13.54 21.13 25.03
N PHE A 137 -13.25 19.86 25.27
CA PHE A 137 -12.30 19.42 26.30
C PHE A 137 -10.84 19.45 25.81
N VAL A 138 -10.61 19.26 24.49
CA VAL A 138 -9.30 19.34 23.85
C VAL A 138 -8.73 20.77 23.86
N GLU A 139 -9.58 21.80 23.97
CA GLU A 139 -9.17 23.21 24.00
C GLU A 139 -8.83 23.75 25.41
N ARG A 140 -9.08 22.99 26.49
CA ARG A 140 -8.98 23.51 27.88
C ARG A 140 -8.04 22.79 28.85
N ARG A 141 -7.27 21.77 28.45
CA ARG A 141 -6.29 21.09 29.35
C ARG A 141 -4.85 21.25 28.88
N SER A 142 -4.46 22.50 28.64
CA SER A 142 -3.06 22.93 28.61
C SER A 142 -2.64 23.35 30.02
N GLU A 143 -2.67 22.43 30.98
CA GLU A 143 -2.01 22.54 32.29
C GLU A 143 -2.27 21.19 32.99
N ASP A 144 -1.25 20.64 33.63
CA ASP A 144 -1.28 19.42 34.45
C ASP A 144 -1.25 18.03 33.78
N LEU A 145 -0.24 17.78 32.94
CA LEU A 145 0.36 16.43 32.85
C LEU A 145 1.90 16.54 32.75
N ARG A 146 2.58 16.38 33.89
CA ARG A 146 4.02 16.12 33.98
C ARG A 146 4.28 14.62 34.17
N ALA A 147 5.41 14.19 33.61
CA ALA A 147 6.15 12.93 33.81
C ALA A 147 5.78 11.71 32.94
N GLU A 148 6.25 11.74 31.67
CA GLU A 148 7.05 10.69 31.01
C GLU A 148 7.86 11.36 29.85
N PRO A 149 9.01 10.84 29.42
CA PRO A 149 9.91 11.57 28.51
C PRO A 149 9.22 11.78 27.16
N SER A 150 8.79 13.02 26.93
CA SER A 150 8.12 13.43 25.70
C SER A 150 9.12 13.38 24.56
N TYR A 151 9.10 12.29 23.78
CA TYR A 151 9.49 12.38 22.39
C TYR A 151 8.58 13.43 21.74
N ARG A 152 9.12 14.64 21.58
CA ARG A 152 8.49 15.71 20.80
C ARG A 152 8.93 15.42 19.36
N PRO A 153 8.08 14.80 18.51
CA PRO A 153 8.44 14.69 17.10
C PRO A 153 8.74 16.11 16.63
N PRO A 154 9.80 16.33 15.82
CA PRO A 154 9.98 17.63 15.20
C PRO A 154 8.64 17.99 14.54
N PRO A 155 8.11 19.23 14.71
CA PRO A 155 6.86 19.62 14.08
C PRO A 155 7.08 19.60 12.57
N ARG A 156 6.86 18.45 11.95
CA ARG A 156 6.68 18.35 10.52
C ARG A 156 5.23 18.71 10.29
N ARG A 157 5.02 19.94 9.81
CA ARG A 157 3.76 20.29 9.15
C ARG A 157 3.51 19.15 8.14
N PRO A 158 2.34 18.49 8.12
CA PRO A 158 1.92 17.82 6.89
C PRO A 158 2.15 18.82 5.75
N ARG A 159 2.44 18.36 4.53
CA ARG A 159 2.28 19.25 3.37
C ARG A 159 0.80 19.61 3.35
N SER A 160 0.47 20.66 4.08
CA SER A 160 -0.86 21.17 4.30
C SER A 160 -1.10 21.95 3.03
N HIS A 161 -1.54 21.18 2.04
CA HIS A 161 -2.02 21.74 0.81
C HIS A 161 -3.19 22.66 1.19
N PRO A 162 -3.18 23.91 0.71
CA PRO A 162 -4.31 24.82 0.85
C PRO A 162 -5.65 24.14 0.53
N ALA A 163 -6.75 24.65 1.08
CA ALA A 163 -8.08 24.06 0.84
C ALA A 163 -8.47 24.07 -0.65
N ASP A 164 -7.90 25.02 -1.39
CA ASP A 164 -8.01 25.28 -2.83
C ASP A 164 -6.86 24.68 -3.64
N ALA A 165 -5.98 23.87 -3.04
CA ALA A 165 -4.89 23.23 -3.76
C ALA A 165 -5.38 22.34 -4.90
N THR A 166 -4.61 22.33 -5.96
CA THR A 166 -4.85 21.53 -7.16
C THR A 166 -4.00 20.27 -7.15
N VAL A 167 -4.28 19.36 -8.09
CA VAL A 167 -3.45 18.18 -8.35
C VAL A 167 -2.01 18.58 -8.70
N ARG A 168 -1.82 19.66 -9.46
CA ARG A 168 -0.50 20.18 -9.86
C ARG A 168 0.39 20.49 -8.66
N ASP A 169 -0.19 20.97 -7.56
CA ASP A 169 0.55 21.35 -6.35
C ASP A 169 1.13 20.15 -5.59
N ALA A 170 0.56 18.96 -5.83
CA ALA A 170 0.94 17.73 -5.13
C ALA A 170 1.63 16.69 -6.03
N MET A 171 1.38 16.73 -7.34
CA MET A 171 1.83 15.68 -8.25
C MET A 171 3.35 15.61 -8.37
N THR A 172 3.87 14.40 -8.58
CA THR A 172 5.21 14.25 -9.15
C THR A 172 5.13 14.53 -10.64
N SER A 173 5.80 15.58 -11.10
CA SER A 173 5.83 16.01 -12.52
C SER A 173 7.22 15.92 -13.16
N THR A 174 8.26 15.70 -12.36
CA THR A 174 9.65 15.52 -12.80
C THR A 174 10.03 14.05 -12.68
N ASP A 175 10.88 13.55 -13.60
CA ASP A 175 11.31 12.15 -13.65
C ASP A 175 10.15 11.15 -13.64
N LEU A 176 9.15 11.39 -14.50
CA LEU A 176 8.00 10.51 -14.63
C LEU A 176 8.44 9.10 -15.04
N VAL A 177 8.37 8.19 -14.08
CA VAL A 177 8.61 6.78 -14.34
C VAL A 177 7.36 6.20 -14.99
N SER A 178 7.49 5.83 -16.25
CA SER A 178 6.48 5.12 -17.02
C SER A 178 7.12 3.95 -17.77
N ILE A 179 6.27 3.11 -18.36
CA ILE A 179 6.68 1.96 -19.17
C ILE A 179 5.83 1.92 -20.44
N THR A 180 6.31 1.35 -21.53
CA THR A 180 5.52 1.21 -22.76
C THR A 180 4.76 -0.11 -22.81
N GLU A 181 3.70 -0.19 -23.61
CA GLU A 181 2.89 -1.41 -23.70
C GLU A 181 3.59 -2.56 -24.45
N GLU A 182 4.65 -2.25 -25.20
CA GLU A 182 5.46 -3.20 -25.96
C GLU A 182 6.56 -3.85 -25.10
N GLN A 183 6.98 -3.18 -24.02
CA GLN A 183 7.95 -3.73 -23.06
C GLN A 183 7.41 -4.99 -22.38
N THR A 184 8.32 -5.79 -21.83
CA THR A 184 7.98 -7.08 -21.25
C THR A 184 7.44 -6.95 -19.82
N THR A 185 6.74 -7.98 -19.35
CA THR A 185 6.33 -8.07 -17.94
C THR A 185 7.52 -8.16 -16.98
N GLU A 186 8.64 -8.70 -17.44
CA GLU A 186 9.92 -8.77 -16.74
C GLU A 186 10.52 -7.36 -16.59
N ASP A 187 10.51 -6.54 -17.65
CA ASP A 187 10.93 -5.14 -17.56
C ASP A 187 10.08 -4.38 -16.53
N ALA A 188 8.77 -4.65 -16.50
CA ALA A 188 7.87 -4.06 -15.51
C ALA A 188 8.18 -4.53 -14.08
N ALA A 189 8.44 -5.83 -13.88
CA ALA A 189 8.82 -6.39 -12.58
C ALA A 189 10.11 -5.78 -12.05
N ALA A 190 11.14 -5.70 -12.90
CA ALA A 190 12.42 -5.09 -12.59
C ALA A 190 12.28 -3.60 -12.28
N LEU A 191 11.47 -2.86 -13.05
CA LEU A 191 11.21 -1.44 -12.82
C LEU A 191 10.51 -1.19 -11.48
N LEU A 192 9.43 -1.92 -11.21
CA LEU A 192 8.65 -1.79 -9.97
C LEU A 192 9.49 -2.16 -8.75
N THR A 193 10.21 -3.28 -8.80
CA THR A 193 11.05 -3.77 -7.70
C THR A 193 12.27 -2.87 -7.49
N GLY A 194 12.99 -2.53 -8.56
CA GLY A 194 14.22 -1.74 -8.51
C GLY A 194 13.98 -0.30 -8.05
N ARG A 195 12.87 0.32 -8.47
CA ARG A 195 12.49 1.69 -8.03
C ARG A 195 11.55 1.71 -6.83
N ARG A 196 11.21 0.55 -6.26
CA ARG A 196 10.29 0.39 -5.11
C ARG A 196 8.93 1.05 -5.36
N LEU A 197 8.45 0.97 -6.59
CA LEU A 197 7.16 1.48 -7.04
C LEU A 197 6.14 0.36 -6.99
N THR A 198 4.93 0.65 -6.49
CA THR A 198 3.85 -0.34 -6.48
C THR A 198 3.08 -0.43 -7.79
N SER A 199 3.20 0.61 -8.61
CA SER A 199 2.50 0.75 -9.89
C SER A 199 3.13 1.87 -10.72
N VAL A 200 3.04 1.76 -12.04
CA VAL A 200 3.51 2.75 -13.01
C VAL A 200 2.48 2.95 -14.13
N PRO A 201 2.35 4.18 -14.67
CA PRO A 201 1.60 4.43 -15.88
C PRO A 201 2.20 3.71 -17.09
N VAL A 202 1.33 3.21 -17.98
CA VAL A 202 1.71 2.65 -19.27
C VAL A 202 1.41 3.65 -20.37
N VAL A 203 2.42 3.99 -21.17
CA VAL A 203 2.33 5.02 -22.21
C VAL A 203 2.66 4.46 -23.61
N ARG A 204 2.24 5.17 -24.65
CA ARG A 204 2.71 5.03 -26.03
C ARG A 204 3.55 6.25 -26.42
N ALA A 205 4.04 6.26 -27.66
CA ALA A 205 4.73 7.41 -28.26
C ALA A 205 4.04 8.76 -27.95
N GLY A 206 4.85 9.75 -27.57
CA GLY A 206 4.38 11.08 -27.19
C GLY A 206 3.68 11.16 -25.83
N ASP A 207 4.05 10.28 -24.89
CA ASP A 207 3.53 10.19 -23.51
C ASP A 207 2.01 9.98 -23.42
N ARG A 208 1.41 9.39 -24.45
CA ARG A 208 -0.03 9.08 -24.45
C ARG A 208 -0.30 7.95 -23.46
N LEU A 209 -1.06 8.23 -22.41
CA LEU A 209 -1.46 7.21 -21.43
C LEU A 209 -2.40 6.17 -22.06
N VAL A 210 -2.10 4.90 -21.85
CA VAL A 210 -2.89 3.77 -22.39
C VAL A 210 -3.28 2.73 -21.35
N GLY A 211 -2.66 2.80 -20.17
CA GLY A 211 -2.94 1.87 -19.08
C GLY A 211 -2.18 2.21 -17.81
N VAL A 212 -2.35 1.36 -16.82
CA VAL A 212 -1.54 1.32 -15.60
C VAL A 212 -1.20 -0.13 -15.32
N ILE A 213 0.04 -0.40 -14.93
CA ILE A 213 0.48 -1.73 -14.49
C ILE A 213 0.97 -1.65 -13.04
N SER A 214 0.68 -2.68 -12.26
CA SER A 214 1.03 -2.78 -10.85
C SER A 214 1.65 -4.13 -10.51
N GLU A 215 2.30 -4.19 -9.34
CA GLU A 215 2.79 -5.42 -8.73
C GLU A 215 1.72 -6.54 -8.73
N ALA A 216 0.47 -6.17 -8.46
CA ALA A 216 -0.65 -7.12 -8.41
C ALA A 216 -1.08 -7.63 -9.79
N ASP A 217 -0.88 -6.84 -10.85
CA ASP A 217 -1.18 -7.26 -12.23
C ASP A 217 -0.14 -8.28 -12.70
N LEU A 218 1.13 -8.09 -12.32
CA LEU A 218 2.22 -9.03 -12.63
C LEU A 218 2.08 -10.39 -11.92
N LEU A 219 1.44 -10.44 -10.75
CA LEU A 219 1.14 -11.70 -10.05
C LEU A 219 -0.05 -12.47 -10.63
N ARG A 220 -0.98 -11.79 -11.32
CA ARG A 220 -2.18 -12.42 -11.87
C ARG A 220 -1.89 -13.26 -13.11
N ASP A 221 -0.77 -13.04 -13.77
CA ASP A 221 -0.28 -13.86 -14.87
C ASP A 221 0.62 -14.99 -14.32
N PRO A 222 0.39 -16.29 -14.62
CA PRO A 222 1.31 -17.37 -14.26
C PRO A 222 2.56 -17.35 -15.17
N LEU A 223 3.75 -17.02 -14.66
CA LEU A 223 5.03 -17.14 -15.40
C LEU A 223 5.61 -18.57 -15.33
N ASP A 224 4.86 -19.56 -14.83
CA ASP A 224 5.31 -20.96 -14.76
C ASP A 224 5.18 -21.71 -16.10
N GLY A 225 4.82 -21.01 -17.19
CA GLY A 225 4.91 -21.54 -18.55
C GLY A 225 3.94 -22.69 -18.86
N ARG A 226 3.02 -23.02 -17.94
CA ARG A 226 2.08 -24.14 -18.09
C ARG A 226 0.64 -23.66 -18.30
N ARG A 227 0.45 -22.74 -19.26
CA ARG A 227 -0.79 -22.58 -20.04
C ARG A 227 -0.56 -21.58 -21.18
N THR A 228 -1.09 -21.91 -22.33
CA THR A 228 -0.83 -21.40 -23.68
C THR A 228 -1.35 -19.97 -23.98
N GLY A 229 -1.28 -19.01 -23.04
CA GLY A 229 -1.96 -17.69 -23.20
C GLY A 229 -1.28 -16.50 -22.50
N ARG A 230 -0.01 -16.27 -22.77
CA ARG A 230 0.89 -15.34 -22.06
C ARG A 230 0.65 -13.87 -22.40
N ALA A 231 0.55 -12.97 -21.41
CA ALA A 231 0.85 -11.56 -21.66
C ALA A 231 2.38 -11.38 -21.54
N ARG A 232 3.11 -11.62 -22.64
CA ARG A 232 4.56 -11.34 -22.70
C ARG A 232 4.91 -9.86 -22.65
N THR A 233 3.90 -9.02 -22.71
CA THR A 233 4.04 -7.58 -22.80
C THR A 233 3.19 -6.92 -21.73
N VAL A 234 3.64 -5.76 -21.29
CA VAL A 234 2.90 -4.86 -20.41
C VAL A 234 1.48 -4.63 -20.95
N GLY A 235 1.31 -4.45 -22.26
CA GLY A 235 0.00 -4.21 -22.87
C GLY A 235 -1.01 -5.36 -22.69
N GLY A 236 -0.52 -6.59 -22.51
CA GLY A 236 -1.37 -7.75 -22.21
C GLY A 236 -1.71 -7.91 -20.73
N ALA A 237 -0.87 -7.38 -19.82
CA ALA A 237 -1.02 -7.51 -18.37
C ALA A 237 -1.63 -6.26 -17.71
N MET A 238 -1.50 -5.09 -18.32
CA MET A 238 -1.92 -3.81 -17.74
C MET A 238 -3.45 -3.72 -17.57
N SER A 239 -3.87 -2.91 -16.60
CA SER A 239 -5.24 -2.41 -16.55
C SER A 239 -5.41 -1.30 -17.60
N ARG A 240 -6.39 -1.49 -18.49
CA ARG A 240 -6.78 -0.49 -19.51
C ARG A 240 -7.72 0.55 -18.92
N ASP A 241 -7.82 1.69 -19.60
CA ASP A 241 -8.71 2.81 -19.25
C ASP A 241 -8.58 3.25 -17.78
N PRO A 242 -7.35 3.61 -17.35
CA PRO A 242 -7.12 4.00 -15.97
C PRO A 242 -7.90 5.26 -15.63
N VAL A 243 -8.38 5.35 -14.39
CA VAL A 243 -8.95 6.60 -13.88
C VAL A 243 -7.84 7.63 -13.77
N THR A 244 -8.04 8.79 -14.40
CA THR A 244 -7.08 9.90 -14.41
C THR A 244 -7.66 11.14 -13.76
N VAL A 245 -6.79 12.09 -13.44
CA VAL A 245 -7.15 13.45 -13.04
C VAL A 245 -6.43 14.46 -13.94
N GLY A 246 -6.97 15.66 -14.09
CA GLY A 246 -6.29 16.79 -14.69
C GLY A 246 -5.37 17.50 -13.68
N PRO A 247 -4.33 18.22 -14.15
CA PRO A 247 -3.44 18.94 -13.24
C PRO A 247 -4.15 20.08 -12.49
N ASP A 248 -5.19 20.66 -13.07
CA ASP A 248 -5.92 21.78 -12.49
C ASP A 248 -7.17 21.31 -11.71
N ASP A 249 -7.39 19.99 -11.61
CA ASP A 249 -8.45 19.42 -10.76
C ASP A 249 -8.18 19.75 -9.28
N PRO A 250 -9.23 19.95 -8.47
CA PRO A 250 -9.07 20.11 -7.03
C PRO A 250 -8.42 18.87 -6.41
N LEU A 251 -7.45 19.06 -5.52
CA LEU A 251 -6.74 17.97 -4.85
C LEU A 251 -7.68 17.06 -4.03
N SER A 252 -8.83 17.59 -3.61
CA SER A 252 -9.88 16.84 -2.93
C SER A 252 -10.49 15.73 -3.80
N VAL A 253 -10.53 15.91 -5.13
CA VAL A 253 -10.96 14.88 -6.09
C VAL A 253 -9.99 13.71 -6.07
N ALA A 254 -8.68 13.98 -6.17
CA ALA A 254 -7.65 12.94 -6.10
C ALA A 254 -7.69 12.18 -4.76
N ARG A 255 -7.85 12.91 -3.64
CA ARG A 255 -8.01 12.31 -2.30
C ARG A 255 -9.22 11.38 -2.21
N ARG A 256 -10.36 11.79 -2.77
CA ARG A 256 -11.59 10.99 -2.78
C ARG A 256 -11.41 9.74 -3.63
N LEU A 257 -10.89 9.87 -4.85
CA LEU A 257 -10.63 8.73 -5.74
C LEU A 257 -9.69 7.72 -5.08
N MET A 258 -8.60 8.16 -4.45
CA MET A 258 -7.67 7.24 -3.77
C MET A 258 -8.26 6.59 -2.51
N SER A 259 -9.03 7.33 -1.72
CA SER A 259 -9.62 6.84 -0.47
C SER A 259 -10.78 5.87 -0.71
N ASP A 260 -11.70 6.23 -1.62
CA ASP A 260 -12.95 5.52 -1.82
C ASP A 260 -12.79 4.33 -2.76
N ARG A 261 -12.01 4.50 -3.84
CA ARG A 261 -11.81 3.46 -4.87
C ARG A 261 -10.55 2.65 -4.65
N GLY A 262 -9.72 3.03 -3.68
CA GLY A 262 -8.53 2.27 -3.29
C GLY A 262 -7.36 2.38 -4.26
N PHE A 263 -7.35 3.34 -5.18
CA PHE A 263 -6.24 3.52 -6.12
C PHE A 263 -4.91 3.80 -5.41
N ARG A 264 -3.84 3.20 -5.93
CA ARG A 264 -2.47 3.35 -5.39
C ARG A 264 -1.78 4.59 -5.96
N ILE A 265 -2.01 4.83 -7.25
CA ILE A 265 -1.58 6.00 -7.99
C ILE A 265 -2.76 6.52 -8.84
N LEU A 266 -2.73 7.80 -9.19
CA LEU A 266 -3.59 8.42 -10.19
C LEU A 266 -2.69 9.09 -11.25
N PRO A 267 -2.73 8.62 -12.51
CA PRO A 267 -2.09 9.34 -13.60
C PRO A 267 -2.74 10.72 -13.77
N VAL A 268 -1.90 11.75 -13.92
CA VAL A 268 -2.33 13.11 -14.23
C VAL A 268 -2.18 13.32 -15.73
N VAL A 269 -3.28 13.64 -16.39
CA VAL A 269 -3.34 13.75 -17.86
C VAL A 269 -3.78 15.13 -18.27
N GLN A 270 -3.07 15.73 -19.23
CA GLN A 270 -3.45 16.98 -19.88
C GLN A 270 -3.39 16.78 -21.39
N ALA A 271 -4.47 17.13 -22.11
CA ALA A 271 -4.58 16.94 -23.56
C ALA A 271 -4.22 15.51 -24.03
N GLY A 272 -4.63 14.50 -23.26
CA GLY A 272 -4.38 13.08 -23.57
C GLY A 272 -2.96 12.57 -23.30
N ARG A 273 -2.08 13.41 -22.75
CA ARG A 273 -0.70 13.06 -22.40
C ARG A 273 -0.51 12.98 -20.89
N LEU A 274 0.30 12.03 -20.45
CA LEU A 274 0.75 11.91 -19.06
C LEU A 274 1.66 13.10 -18.72
N VAL A 275 1.24 13.91 -17.76
CA VAL A 275 2.01 15.09 -17.29
C VAL A 275 2.41 15.00 -15.82
N GLY A 276 1.92 13.98 -15.13
CA GLY A 276 2.20 13.77 -13.71
C GLY A 276 1.67 12.46 -13.17
N VAL A 277 2.06 12.14 -11.95
CA VAL A 277 1.46 11.06 -11.16
C VAL A 277 1.23 11.58 -9.74
N VAL A 278 0.06 11.31 -9.19
CA VAL A 278 -0.21 11.47 -7.76
C VAL A 278 -0.21 10.09 -7.13
N SER A 279 0.49 9.94 -6.01
CA SER A 279 0.44 8.76 -5.15
C SER A 279 -0.19 9.09 -3.80
N ARG A 280 -0.57 8.07 -3.03
CA ARG A 280 -1.05 8.28 -1.64
C ARG A 280 -0.03 9.00 -0.77
N ARG A 281 1.28 8.87 -1.06
CA ARG A 281 2.33 9.55 -0.30
C ARG A 281 2.29 11.06 -0.51
N ASP A 282 1.87 11.50 -1.69
CA ASP A 282 1.85 12.92 -2.06
C ASP A 282 0.67 13.67 -1.43
N LEU A 283 -0.36 12.93 -1.01
CA LEU A 283 -1.59 13.47 -0.44
C LEU A 283 -1.62 13.57 1.09
N LEU A 284 -0.61 13.00 1.78
CA LEU A 284 -0.43 12.91 3.24
C LEU A 284 0.51 14.00 3.79
#